data_AF-A0A2A3AYN2-F1
#
_entry.id   AF-A0A2A3AYN2-F1
#
_cell.length_a   1.000
_cell.length_b   1.000
_cell.length_c   1.000
_cell.angle_alpha   90.00
_cell.angle_beta   90.00
_cell.angle_gamma   90.00
#
_symmetry.space_group_name_H-M   'P 1'
#
loop_
_entity.id
_entity.type
_entity.pdbx_description
1 polymer ?
#
loop_
_entity_poly.entity_id
_entity_poly.type
_entity_poly.pdbx_seq_one_letter_code
_entity_poly.pdbx_strand_id
1 'polypeptide(L)'
;MGSFSIWHWLIVLIIIGVPLLFVLRAPPAGVNRFGDTPPSMNFGEAIASFFRNYVNFSGRASRSEFWYAYLFIVIVGVIMIVVDAVVGNEFISSIWNLAILLPTLAMTARRLHDINRSGWHQLLAGLFPIGTIALIIWYCRKSDETGSLNEIQRVFR
;
A
#
# COMPACT_ATOMS: atom_id res chain seq x y z
N MET A 1 1.04 9.66 42.67
CA MET A 1 1.36 8.87 41.45
C MET A 1 0.08 8.17 41.02
N GLY A 2 -0.56 8.63 39.94
CA GLY A 2 -1.84 8.04 39.51
C GLY A 2 -1.65 6.57 39.13
N SER A 3 -2.32 5.67 39.84
CA SER A 3 -2.30 4.24 39.53
C SER A 3 -3.02 4.01 38.20
N PHE A 4 -2.34 3.40 37.23
CA PHE A 4 -2.96 3.03 35.96
C PHE A 4 -4.05 1.99 36.20
N SER A 5 -5.30 2.43 36.11
CA SER A 5 -6.48 1.55 36.23
C SER A 5 -6.50 0.46 35.16
N ILE A 6 -7.10 -0.69 35.47
CA ILE A 6 -7.34 -1.82 34.54
C ILE A 6 -7.94 -1.35 33.20
N TRP A 7 -8.74 -0.28 33.21
CA TRP A 7 -9.30 0.33 32.00
C TRP A 7 -8.24 0.83 31.00
N HIS A 8 -7.09 1.32 31.46
CA HIS A 8 -5.99 1.72 30.57
C HIS A 8 -5.40 0.50 29.86
N TRP A 9 -5.21 -0.61 30.58
CA TRP A 9 -4.69 -1.84 30.00
C TRP A 9 -5.65 -2.49 29.01
N LEU A 10 -6.96 -2.38 29.24
CA LEU A 10 -7.97 -2.80 28.26
C LEU A 10 -7.92 -1.97 26.97
N ILE A 11 -7.81 -0.64 27.09
CA ILE A 11 -7.67 0.24 25.93
C ILE A 11 -6.39 -0.09 25.15
N VAL A 12 -5.27 -0.27 25.84
CA VAL A 12 -3.99 -0.66 25.22
C VAL A 12 -4.10 -2.01 24.54
N LEU A 13 -4.73 -3.01 25.17
CA LEU A 13 -4.95 -4.33 24.57
C LEU A 13 -5.85 -4.29 23.34
N ILE A 14 -6.88 -3.44 23.31
CA ILE A 14 -7.74 -3.29 22.14
C ILE A 14 -6.98 -2.58 21.01
N ILE A 15 -6.25 -1.50 21.33
CA ILE A 15 -5.45 -0.74 20.36
C ILE A 15 -4.34 -1.59 19.74
N ILE A 16 -3.76 -2.55 20.47
CA ILE A 16 -2.68 -3.41 19.96
C ILE A 16 -3.21 -4.74 19.40
N GLY A 17 -4.16 -5.36 20.10
CA GLY A 17 -4.67 -6.69 19.79
C GLY A 17 -5.52 -6.73 18.53
N VAL A 18 -6.36 -5.71 18.29
CA VAL A 18 -7.18 -5.66 17.06
C VAL A 18 -6.30 -5.52 15.82
N PRO A 19 -5.32 -4.60 15.74
CA PRO A 19 -4.40 -4.53 14.60
C PRO A 19 -3.61 -5.82 14.41
N LEU A 20 -3.12 -6.42 15.50
CA LEU A 20 -2.37 -7.67 15.43
C LEU A 20 -3.22 -8.80 14.83
N LEU A 21 -4.50 -8.88 15.20
CA LEU A 21 -5.44 -9.86 14.64
C LEU A 21 -5.66 -9.66 13.14
N PHE A 22 -5.80 -8.41 12.69
CA PHE A 22 -5.91 -8.09 11.25
C PHE A 22 -4.60 -8.38 10.49
N VAL A 23 -3.44 -8.16 11.10
CA VAL A 23 -2.12 -8.48 10.53
C VAL A 23 -1.93 -9.99 10.39
N LEU A 24 -2.33 -10.77 11.40
CA LEU A 24 -2.15 -12.22 11.41
C LEU A 24 -3.20 -12.97 10.57
N ARG A 25 -4.28 -12.31 10.14
CA ARG A 25 -5.28 -12.91 9.25
C ARG A 25 -4.64 -13.32 7.93
N ALA A 26 -4.70 -14.59 7.56
CA ALA A 26 -4.20 -15.09 6.28
C ALA A 26 -5.09 -14.59 5.10
N PRO A 27 -4.52 -14.39 3.89
CA PRO A 27 -5.32 -14.13 2.70
C PRO A 27 -6.21 -15.35 2.37
N PRO A 28 -7.33 -15.16 1.65
CA PRO A 28 -8.16 -16.28 1.21
C PRO A 28 -7.37 -17.24 0.34
N ALA A 29 -7.61 -18.54 0.49
CA ALA A 29 -7.01 -19.56 -0.36
C ALA A 29 -7.65 -19.55 -1.76
N GLY A 30 -6.84 -19.82 -2.79
CA GLY A 30 -7.32 -19.98 -4.17
C GLY A 30 -6.63 -19.03 -5.16
N VAL A 31 -7.17 -18.97 -6.37
CA VAL A 31 -6.73 -18.03 -7.40
C VAL A 31 -7.01 -16.60 -6.95
N ASN A 32 -6.07 -15.69 -7.23
CA ASN A 32 -6.24 -14.28 -6.90
C ASN A 32 -7.53 -13.72 -7.53
N ARG A 33 -8.40 -13.12 -6.71
CA ARG A 33 -9.71 -12.60 -7.12
C ARG A 33 -9.67 -11.26 -7.89
N PHE A 34 -8.51 -10.61 -7.94
CA PHE A 34 -8.35 -9.26 -8.48
C PHE A 34 -7.78 -9.23 -9.90
N GLY A 35 -7.59 -10.40 -10.52
CA GLY A 35 -7.14 -10.55 -11.91
C GLY A 35 -5.75 -11.14 -12.04
N ASP A 36 -5.21 -11.07 -13.26
CA ASP A 36 -3.93 -11.68 -13.63
C ASP A 36 -2.72 -10.95 -13.05
N THR A 37 -1.57 -11.63 -13.04
CA THR A 37 -0.33 -11.07 -12.54
C THR A 37 0.11 -9.88 -13.39
N PRO A 38 0.26 -8.68 -12.81
CA PRO A 38 0.65 -7.50 -13.57
C PRO A 38 2.10 -7.64 -14.06
N PRO A 39 2.42 -7.18 -15.28
CA PRO A 39 3.78 -7.22 -15.80
C PRO A 39 4.70 -6.28 -15.00
N SER A 40 6.00 -6.58 -15.04
CA SER A 40 7.03 -5.67 -14.54
C SER A 40 7.10 -4.43 -15.43
N MET A 41 7.01 -3.25 -14.82
CA MET A 41 7.13 -1.96 -15.50
C MET A 41 8.48 -1.31 -15.26
N ASN A 42 8.94 -0.49 -16.21
CA ASN A 42 10.05 0.44 -16.07
C ASN A 42 9.65 1.70 -15.27
N PHE A 43 10.63 2.53 -14.89
CA PHE A 43 10.38 3.75 -14.10
C PHE A 43 9.37 4.71 -14.77
N GLY A 44 9.56 5.03 -16.05
CA GLY A 44 8.64 5.92 -16.78
C GLY A 44 7.24 5.34 -16.96
N GLU A 45 7.14 4.04 -17.23
CA GLU A 45 5.88 3.32 -17.34
C GLU A 45 5.12 3.30 -16.01
N ALA A 46 5.82 3.14 -14.89
CA ALA A 46 5.23 3.18 -13.56
C ALA A 46 4.63 4.56 -13.24
N ILE A 47 5.32 5.65 -13.58
CA ILE A 47 4.80 7.01 -13.42
C ILE A 47 3.57 7.24 -14.31
N ALA A 48 3.63 6.80 -15.57
CA ALA A 48 2.49 6.89 -16.47
C ALA A 48 1.29 6.08 -15.95
N SER A 49 1.52 4.86 -15.43
CA SER A 49 0.48 4.05 -14.79
C SER A 49 -0.10 4.71 -13.55
N PHE A 50 0.74 5.34 -12.72
CA PHE A 50 0.33 6.03 -11.49
C PHE A 50 -0.69 7.14 -11.78
N PHE A 51 -0.42 8.00 -12.76
CA PHE A 51 -1.36 9.05 -13.16
C PHE A 51 -2.53 8.55 -13.99
N ARG A 52 -2.35 7.48 -14.78
CA ARG A 52 -3.46 6.86 -15.54
C ARG A 52 -4.49 6.19 -14.62
N ASN A 53 -4.03 5.57 -13.53
CA ASN A 53 -4.85 4.88 -12.55
C ASN A 53 -5.11 5.73 -11.30
N TYR A 54 -5.37 7.03 -11.51
CA TYR A 54 -5.42 8.02 -10.43
C TYR A 54 -6.46 7.73 -9.34
N VAL A 55 -7.67 7.31 -9.71
CA VAL A 55 -8.74 6.88 -8.77
C VAL A 55 -9.19 5.44 -9.03
N ASN A 56 -8.33 4.64 -9.66
CA ASN A 56 -8.65 3.25 -9.96
C ASN A 56 -8.17 2.32 -8.84
N PHE A 57 -9.12 1.85 -8.03
CA PHE A 57 -8.88 0.89 -6.95
C PHE A 57 -8.96 -0.58 -7.41
N SER A 58 -9.34 -0.81 -8.66
CA SER A 58 -9.52 -2.15 -9.22
C SER A 58 -8.25 -2.65 -9.90
N GLY A 59 -8.05 -3.97 -9.86
CA GLY A 59 -6.88 -4.63 -10.43
C GLY A 59 -5.71 -4.76 -9.46
N ARG A 60 -4.55 -5.08 -10.03
CA ARG A 60 -3.31 -5.41 -9.31
C ARG A 60 -2.19 -4.47 -9.74
N ALA A 61 -1.33 -4.13 -8.79
CA ALA A 61 -0.11 -3.35 -9.06
C ALA A 61 1.12 -4.23 -8.84
N SER A 62 2.04 -4.21 -9.80
CA SER A 62 3.28 -4.98 -9.70
C SER A 62 4.21 -4.35 -8.66
N ARG A 63 5.20 -5.11 -8.19
CA ARG A 63 6.21 -4.61 -7.26
C ARG A 63 6.96 -3.40 -7.84
N SER A 64 7.32 -3.46 -9.12
CA SER A 64 8.06 -2.36 -9.76
C SER A 64 7.18 -1.13 -9.96
N GLU A 65 5.90 -1.29 -10.32
CA GLU A 65 4.94 -0.16 -10.37
C GLU A 65 4.88 0.57 -9.03
N PHE A 66 4.73 -0.18 -7.92
CA PHE A 66 4.67 0.38 -6.57
C PHE A 66 5.95 1.12 -6.17
N TRP A 67 7.11 0.47 -6.27
CA TRP A 67 8.37 1.03 -5.78
C TRP A 67 8.87 2.19 -6.63
N TYR A 68 8.66 2.17 -7.96
CA TYR A 68 9.00 3.30 -8.81
C TYR A 68 8.06 4.49 -8.60
N ALA A 69 6.76 4.27 -8.42
CA ALA A 69 5.83 5.33 -8.05
C ALA A 69 6.18 5.93 -6.67
N TYR A 70 6.51 5.10 -5.69
CA TYR A 70 6.95 5.56 -4.38
C TYR A 70 8.24 6.40 -4.45
N LEU A 71 9.23 5.95 -5.23
CA LEU A 71 10.45 6.71 -5.47
C LEU A 71 10.15 8.08 -6.09
N PHE A 72 9.27 8.13 -7.09
CA PHE A 72 8.83 9.38 -7.70
C PHE A 72 8.18 10.33 -6.67
N ILE A 73 7.28 9.82 -5.83
CA ILE A 73 6.64 10.61 -4.75
C ILE A 73 7.69 11.17 -3.79
N VAL A 74 8.68 10.37 -3.39
CA VAL A 74 9.75 10.80 -2.48
C VAL A 74 10.61 11.89 -3.12
N ILE A 75 11.00 11.73 -4.39
CA ILE A 75 11.79 12.74 -5.11
C ILE A 75 11.03 14.07 -5.19
N VAL A 76 9.76 14.04 -5.60
CA VAL A 76 8.96 15.26 -5.66
C VAL A 76 8.73 15.85 -4.27
N GLY A 77 8.56 15.02 -3.25
CA GLY A 77 8.47 15.46 -1.86
C GLY A 77 9.70 16.23 -1.38
N VAL A 78 10.91 15.74 -1.69
CA VAL A 78 12.15 16.47 -1.39
C VAL A 78 12.23 17.79 -2.14
N ILE A 79 11.83 17.83 -3.41
CA ILE A 79 11.77 19.06 -4.20
C ILE A 79 10.80 20.07 -3.56
N MET A 80 9.62 19.62 -3.13
CA MET A 80 8.63 20.48 -2.47
C MET A 80 9.17 21.08 -1.17
N ILE A 81 9.90 20.31 -0.35
CA ILE A 81 10.55 20.83 0.87
C ILE A 81 11.51 21.97 0.56
N VAL A 82 12.32 21.83 -0.49
CA VAL A 82 13.26 22.88 -0.91
C VAL A 82 12.52 24.11 -1.43
N VAL A 83 11.47 23.92 -2.23
CA VAL A 83 10.64 25.01 -2.77
C VAL A 83 9.98 25.79 -1.64
N ASP A 84 9.36 25.11 -0.68
CA ASP A 84 8.71 25.74 0.47
C ASP A 84 9.70 26.57 1.30
N ALA A 85 10.93 26.05 1.50
CA ALA A 85 11.98 26.76 2.20
C ALA A 85 12.44 28.04 1.48
N VAL A 86 12.44 28.06 0.14
CA VAL A 86 12.83 29.22 -0.67
C VAL A 86 11.70 30.25 -0.78
N VAL A 87 10.46 29.80 -0.96
CA VAL A 87 9.29 30.67 -1.14
C VAL A 87 8.76 31.19 0.20
N GLY A 88 8.97 30.45 1.30
CA GLY A 88 8.44 30.77 2.63
C GLY A 88 6.94 30.50 2.78
N ASN A 89 6.38 29.63 1.94
CA ASN A 89 4.95 29.29 1.96
C ASN A 89 4.73 27.79 1.64
N GLU A 90 3.96 27.11 2.48
CA GLU A 90 3.63 25.69 2.40
C GLU A 90 2.35 25.39 1.59
N PHE A 91 1.74 26.41 0.98
CA PHE A 91 0.50 26.25 0.23
C PHE A 91 0.67 25.35 -1.00
N ILE A 92 1.82 25.44 -1.68
CA ILE A 92 2.12 24.65 -2.88
C ILE A 92 2.28 23.17 -2.51
N SER A 93 3.07 22.86 -1.49
CA SER A 93 3.23 21.49 -1.01
C SER A 93 1.94 20.92 -0.43
N SER A 94 1.11 21.72 0.21
CA SER A 94 -0.22 21.30 0.69
C SER A 94 -1.13 20.85 -0.46
N ILE A 95 -1.19 21.63 -1.55
CA ILE A 95 -1.95 21.23 -2.75
C ILE A 95 -1.38 19.96 -3.36
N TRP A 96 -0.05 19.84 -3.45
CA TRP A 96 0.60 18.64 -3.96
C TRP A 96 0.22 17.40 -3.14
N ASN A 97 0.31 17.47 -1.82
CA ASN A 97 -0.05 16.38 -0.91
C ASN A 97 -1.50 15.94 -1.10
N LEU A 98 -2.43 16.89 -1.27
CA LEU A 98 -3.83 16.59 -1.56
C LEU A 98 -4.00 15.94 -2.95
N ALA A 99 -3.26 16.41 -3.95
CA ALA A 99 -3.30 15.86 -5.30
C ALA A 99 -2.73 14.44 -5.38
N ILE A 100 -1.75 14.07 -4.56
CA ILE A 100 -1.20 12.70 -4.57
C ILE A 100 -1.91 11.75 -3.59
N LEU A 101 -2.79 12.27 -2.72
CA LEU A 101 -3.48 11.47 -1.70
C LEU A 101 -4.30 10.33 -2.32
N LEU A 102 -5.17 10.66 -3.27
CA LEU A 102 -6.03 9.70 -3.95
C LEU A 102 -5.26 8.64 -4.76
N PRO A 103 -4.32 8.99 -5.65
CA PRO A 103 -3.58 8.01 -6.43
C PRO A 103 -2.68 7.13 -5.56
N THR A 104 -2.15 7.66 -4.45
CA THR A 104 -1.37 6.86 -3.51
C THR A 104 -2.25 5.80 -2.84
N LEU A 105 -3.45 6.17 -2.37
CA LEU A 105 -4.41 5.22 -1.80
C LEU A 105 -4.90 4.18 -2.81
N ALA A 106 -5.12 4.58 -4.06
CA ALA A 106 -5.50 3.68 -5.13
C ALA A 106 -4.39 2.66 -5.43
N MET A 107 -3.15 3.12 -5.51
CA MET A 107 -1.98 2.31 -5.80
C MET A 107 -1.66 1.34 -4.64
N THR A 108 -1.72 1.79 -3.38
CA THR A 108 -1.52 0.91 -2.21
C THR A 108 -2.60 -0.17 -2.11
N ALA A 109 -3.86 0.16 -2.42
CA ALA A 109 -4.94 -0.81 -2.48
C ALA A 109 -4.69 -1.87 -3.56
N ARG A 110 -4.33 -1.47 -4.78
CA ARG A 110 -3.97 -2.40 -5.88
C ARG A 110 -2.75 -3.26 -5.55
N ARG A 111 -1.79 -2.75 -4.76
CA ARG A 111 -0.66 -3.54 -4.28
C ARG A 111 -1.07 -4.61 -3.27
N LEU A 112 -2.00 -4.29 -2.36
CA LEU A 112 -2.57 -5.27 -1.43
C LEU A 112 -3.39 -6.34 -2.16
N HIS A 113 -4.07 -5.97 -3.24
CA HIS A 113 -4.78 -6.90 -4.11
C HIS A 113 -3.84 -7.92 -4.78
N ASP A 114 -2.60 -7.54 -5.06
CA ASP A 114 -1.61 -8.43 -5.67
C ASP A 114 -1.21 -9.63 -4.77
N ILE A 115 -1.36 -9.49 -3.45
CA ILE A 115 -1.17 -10.56 -2.45
C ILE A 115 -2.51 -11.15 -1.97
N ASN A 116 -3.58 -10.97 -2.75
CA ASN A 116 -4.95 -11.42 -2.49
C ASN A 116 -5.57 -10.89 -1.17
N ARG A 117 -5.03 -9.79 -0.62
CA ARG A 117 -5.60 -9.10 0.55
C ARG A 117 -6.53 -7.98 0.09
N SER A 118 -7.44 -7.53 0.96
CA SER A 118 -8.30 -6.39 0.64
C SER A 118 -7.53 -5.07 0.80
N GLY A 119 -7.83 -4.07 -0.05
CA GLY A 119 -7.24 -2.73 0.05
C GLY A 119 -7.47 -2.03 1.40
N TRP A 120 -8.54 -2.39 2.12
CA TRP A 120 -8.82 -1.89 3.48
C TRP A 120 -7.69 -2.13 4.49
N HIS A 121 -6.81 -3.10 4.25
CA HIS A 121 -5.65 -3.34 5.11
C HIS A 121 -4.67 -2.16 5.14
N GLN A 122 -4.74 -1.21 4.20
CA GLN A 122 -3.91 0.00 4.22
C GLN A 122 -4.18 0.89 5.44
N LEU A 123 -5.36 0.79 6.07
CA LEU A 123 -5.69 1.53 7.29
C LEU A 123 -4.80 1.13 8.48
N LEU A 124 -4.14 -0.04 8.41
CA LEU A 124 -3.13 -0.44 9.39
C LEU A 124 -1.93 0.54 9.42
N ALA A 125 -1.72 1.34 8.36
CA ALA A 125 -0.67 2.36 8.34
C ALA A 125 -0.82 3.40 9.45
N GLY A 126 -2.06 3.69 9.89
CA GLY A 126 -2.32 4.63 10.99
C GLY A 126 -1.95 4.10 12.37
N LEU A 127 -1.69 2.79 12.49
CA LEU A 127 -1.36 2.12 13.75
C LEU A 127 0.15 1.91 13.84
N PHE A 128 0.87 3.03 14.04
CA PHE A 128 2.31 3.03 14.21
C PHE A 128 2.71 2.45 15.59
N PRO A 129 3.78 1.64 15.70
CA PRO A 129 4.68 1.18 14.62
C PRO A 129 4.29 -0.16 13.98
N ILE A 130 3.47 -0.98 14.65
CA ILE A 130 3.23 -2.39 14.29
C ILE A 130 2.58 -2.52 12.90
N GLY A 131 1.56 -1.72 12.62
CA GLY A 131 0.82 -1.77 11.35
C GLY A 131 1.66 -1.30 10.16
N THR A 132 2.50 -0.27 10.36
CA THR A 132 3.41 0.23 9.32
C THR A 132 4.45 -0.82 8.94
N ILE A 133 5.06 -1.51 9.91
CA ILE A 133 6.03 -2.57 9.65
C ILE A 133 5.39 -3.74 8.89
N ALA A 134 4.19 -4.16 9.30
CA ALA A 134 3.45 -5.22 8.61
C ALA A 134 3.14 -4.87 7.14
N LEU A 135 2.73 -3.62 6.89
CA LEU A 135 2.49 -3.13 5.53
C LEU A 135 3.74 -3.10 4.67
N ILE A 136 4.88 -2.63 5.22
CA ILE A 136 6.15 -2.64 4.49
C ILE A 136 6.52 -4.07 4.09
N ILE A 137 6.39 -5.04 5.02
CA ILE A 137 6.64 -6.45 4.72
C ILE A 137 5.71 -6.93 3.59
N TRP A 138 4.44 -6.56 3.61
CA TRP A 138 3.48 -6.92 2.56
C TRP A 138 3.77 -6.27 1.22
N TYR A 139 4.22 -5.01 1.19
CA TYR A 139 4.64 -4.34 -0.04
C TYR A 139 5.85 -5.02 -0.69
N CYS A 140 6.71 -5.64 0.12
CA CYS A 140 7.85 -6.45 -0.35
C CYS A 140 7.47 -7.89 -0.78
N ARG A 141 6.29 -8.43 -0.41
CA ARG A 141 5.92 -9.83 -0.70
C ARG A 141 5.73 -10.14 -2.18
N LYS A 142 5.88 -11.42 -2.56
CA LYS A 142 5.75 -11.86 -3.96
C LYS A 142 4.28 -11.81 -4.38
N SER A 143 4.04 -11.48 -5.64
CA SER A 143 2.73 -11.56 -6.27
C SER A 143 2.17 -12.98 -6.15
N ASP A 144 0.86 -13.07 -5.95
CA ASP A 144 0.16 -14.34 -5.99
C ASP A 144 0.04 -14.83 -7.44
N GLU A 145 0.78 -15.90 -7.77
CA GLU A 145 0.88 -16.51 -9.11
C GLU A 145 -0.04 -17.73 -9.27
N THR A 146 -0.86 -18.06 -8.25
CA THR A 146 -1.66 -19.29 -8.19
C THR A 146 -2.56 -19.51 -9.43
N GLY A 147 -3.11 -18.44 -10.01
CA GLY A 147 -3.89 -18.50 -11.25
C GLY A 147 -3.08 -18.95 -12.46
N SER A 148 -1.92 -18.34 -12.68
CA SER A 148 -1.05 -18.63 -13.83
C SER A 148 -0.54 -20.06 -13.84
N LEU A 149 -0.20 -20.61 -12.66
CA LEU A 149 0.29 -21.98 -12.54
C LEU A 149 -0.78 -23.00 -12.90
N ASN A 150 -2.03 -22.76 -12.50
CA ASN A 150 -3.16 -23.63 -12.81
C ASN A 150 -3.52 -23.60 -14.31
N GLU A 151 -3.27 -22.49 -14.99
CA GLU A 151 -3.48 -22.38 -16.44
C GLU A 151 -2.39 -23.08 -17.22
N ILE A 152 -1.12 -22.87 -16.85
CA ILE A 152 0.04 -23.59 -17.40
C ILE A 152 -0.17 -25.10 -17.27
N GLN A 153 -0.55 -25.57 -16.08
CA GLN A 153 -0.82 -27.00 -15.85
C GLN A 153 -1.99 -27.55 -16.67
N ARG A 154 -2.97 -26.72 -17.04
CA ARG A 154 -4.09 -27.10 -17.91
C ARG A 154 -3.66 -27.21 -19.38
N VAL A 155 -2.77 -26.34 -19.84
CA VAL A 155 -2.27 -26.37 -21.23
C VAL A 155 -1.37 -27.57 -21.49
N PHE A 156 -0.62 -28.03 -20.48
CA PHE A 156 0.32 -29.15 -20.58
C PHE A 156 -0.27 -30.53 -20.24
N ARG A 157 -1.58 -30.62 -19.97
CA ARG A 157 -2.30 -31.87 -19.74
C ARG A 157 -3.10 -32.24 -20.99
#